data_AF-A0A966YGB0-F1
#
_entry.id   AF-A0A966YGB0-F1
#
_cell.length_a   1.000
_cell.length_b   1.000
_cell.length_c   1.000
_cell.angle_alpha   90.00
_cell.angle_beta   90.00
_cell.angle_gamma   90.00
#
_symmetry.space_group_name_H-M   'P 1'
#
loop_
_entity.id
_entity.type
_entity.pdbx_description
1 polymer ?
#
loop_
_entity_poly.entity_id
_entity_poly.type
_entity_poly.pdbx_seq_one_letter_code
_entity_poly.pdbx_strand_id
1 'polypeptide(L)'
;MSMPYPMCEAWRGPVLENVHLGHAVVCDATGDIVQAWGDPNAVMLPRSSCKMIQALPLITSGAAGAFGLRQDQLALACASHNGATIHTHRVQAWLTDLGLGDHDLRCGPQMPRDEDERASLRAQDITPCQWHNNCSGKHAGFLTLNKHLGGGADYHQPDHLVQQACLTAFEDT
;
A
#
# COMPACT_ATOMS: atom_id res chain seq x y z
N MET A 1 -7.98 -28.85 7.22
CA MET A 1 -8.73 -27.63 6.85
C MET A 1 -8.55 -26.64 7.99
N SER A 2 -8.16 -25.40 7.71
CA SER A 2 -8.04 -24.37 8.76
C SER A 2 -9.43 -24.11 9.36
N MET A 3 -9.50 -23.95 10.69
CA MET A 3 -10.76 -23.65 11.37
C MET A 3 -10.80 -22.16 11.74
N PRO A 4 -11.57 -21.33 11.03
CA PRO A 4 -11.70 -19.91 11.35
C PRO A 4 -12.59 -19.71 12.59
N TYR A 5 -12.36 -18.61 13.32
CA TYR A 5 -13.07 -18.25 14.54
C TYR A 5 -14.16 -17.20 14.28
N PRO A 6 -15.33 -17.26 14.96
CA PRO A 6 -16.34 -16.20 14.89
C PRO A 6 -15.83 -14.85 15.40
N MET A 7 -15.60 -13.88 14.51
CA MET A 7 -15.01 -12.58 14.85
C MET A 7 -16.05 -11.47 15.05
N CYS A 8 -17.10 -11.46 14.23
CA CYS A 8 -18.10 -10.42 14.23
C CYS A 8 -19.48 -11.00 13.94
N GLU A 9 -20.49 -10.49 14.63
CA GLU A 9 -21.88 -10.87 14.47
C GLU A 9 -22.69 -9.65 14.01
N ALA A 10 -23.51 -9.83 12.97
CA ALA A 10 -24.48 -8.83 12.56
C ALA A 10 -25.89 -9.32 12.93
N TRP A 11 -26.58 -8.55 13.75
CA TRP A 11 -27.91 -8.86 14.27
C TRP A 11 -28.98 -7.99 13.61
N ARG A 12 -30.14 -8.58 13.32
CA ARG A 12 -31.36 -7.86 12.89
C ARG A 12 -32.45 -8.06 13.93
N GLY A 13 -32.56 -7.10 14.86
CA GLY A 13 -33.40 -7.26 16.04
C GLY A 13 -32.90 -8.46 16.87
N PRO A 14 -33.77 -9.45 17.19
CA PRO A 14 -33.37 -10.62 17.99
C PRO A 14 -32.70 -11.73 17.18
N VAL A 15 -32.54 -11.58 15.86
CA VAL A 15 -32.00 -12.64 14.98
C VAL A 15 -30.53 -12.37 14.68
N LEU A 16 -29.67 -13.34 15.00
CA LEU A 16 -28.30 -13.37 14.51
C LEU A 16 -28.33 -13.68 13.01
N GLU A 17 -28.14 -12.63 12.19
CA GLU A 17 -28.33 -12.72 10.74
C GLU A 17 -27.04 -13.15 10.02
N ASN A 18 -25.89 -12.65 10.45
CA ASN A 18 -24.60 -13.03 9.88
C ASN A 18 -23.54 -13.24 10.95
N VAL A 19 -22.64 -14.20 10.69
CA VAL A 19 -21.41 -14.42 11.46
C VAL A 19 -20.23 -14.33 10.49
N HIS A 20 -19.30 -13.43 10.78
CA HIS A 20 -18.05 -13.27 10.03
C HIS A 20 -16.95 -14.08 10.72
N LEU A 21 -16.41 -15.06 10.01
CA LEU A 21 -15.34 -15.93 10.49
C LEU A 21 -13.97 -15.38 10.04
N GLY A 22 -12.95 -15.53 10.87
CA GLY A 22 -11.60 -15.07 10.54
C GLY A 22 -10.51 -15.75 11.36
N HIS A 23 -9.28 -15.28 11.15
CA HIS A 23 -8.09 -15.67 11.89
C HIS A 23 -7.45 -14.42 12.46
N ALA A 24 -7.02 -14.46 13.72
CA ALA A 24 -6.31 -13.35 14.35
C ALA A 24 -5.22 -13.88 15.27
N VAL A 25 -4.11 -13.16 15.32
CA VAL A 25 -2.95 -13.48 16.13
C VAL A 25 -2.40 -12.17 16.71
N VAL A 26 -2.05 -12.20 17.99
CA VAL A 26 -1.28 -11.17 18.67
C VAL A 26 0.08 -11.79 18.98
N CYS A 27 1.13 -11.22 18.41
CA CYS A 27 2.52 -11.55 18.73
C CYS A 27 3.12 -10.47 19.60
N ASP A 28 4.08 -10.84 20.45
CA ASP A 28 4.96 -9.89 21.11
C ASP A 28 6.16 -9.50 20.21
N ALA A 29 7.14 -8.80 20.78
CA ALA A 29 8.32 -8.35 20.04
C ALA A 29 9.35 -9.46 19.75
N THR A 30 9.28 -10.63 20.40
CA THR A 30 10.12 -11.79 20.03
C THR A 30 9.54 -12.56 18.85
N GLY A 31 8.28 -12.29 18.51
CA GLY A 31 7.50 -13.02 17.52
C GLY A 31 6.66 -14.15 18.12
N ASP A 32 6.71 -14.36 19.44
CA ASP A 32 5.95 -15.40 20.11
C ASP A 32 4.45 -15.04 20.14
N ILE A 33 3.60 -16.05 19.91
CA ILE A 33 2.15 -15.87 19.94
C ILE A 33 1.69 -15.70 21.38
N VAL A 34 1.19 -14.50 21.70
CA VAL A 34 0.55 -14.18 22.99
C VAL A 34 -0.91 -14.67 22.99
N GLN A 35 -1.60 -14.51 21.87
CA GLN A 35 -3.00 -14.93 21.73
C GLN A 35 -3.34 -15.23 20.27
N ALA A 36 -4.19 -16.23 20.03
CA ALA A 36 -4.69 -16.56 18.71
C ALA A 36 -6.19 -16.90 18.73
N TRP A 37 -6.85 -16.59 17.62
CA TRP A 37 -8.23 -16.97 17.32
C TRP A 37 -8.25 -17.61 15.93
N GLY A 38 -8.77 -18.83 15.86
CA GLY A 38 -8.73 -19.65 14.65
C GLY A 38 -7.38 -20.35 14.50
N ASP A 39 -6.98 -20.64 13.25
CA ASP A 39 -5.69 -21.24 12.91
C ASP A 39 -4.61 -20.16 12.68
N PRO A 40 -3.60 -20.00 13.57
CA PRO A 40 -2.52 -19.03 13.39
C PRO A 40 -1.53 -19.40 12.27
N ASN A 41 -1.56 -20.65 11.78
CA ASN A 41 -0.70 -21.12 10.69
C ASN A 41 -1.40 -21.06 9.33
N ALA A 42 -2.60 -20.47 9.27
CA ALA A 42 -3.33 -20.32 8.02
C ALA A 42 -2.56 -19.45 7.03
N VAL A 43 -2.20 -20.01 5.87
CA VAL A 43 -1.50 -19.29 4.81
C VAL A 43 -2.49 -18.34 4.12
N MET A 44 -2.16 -17.05 4.11
CA MET A 44 -2.94 -16.01 3.44
C MET A 44 -2.01 -15.06 2.69
N LEU A 45 -2.48 -14.56 1.55
CA LEU A 45 -1.76 -13.50 0.84
C LEU A 45 -1.94 -12.17 1.60
N PRO A 46 -0.87 -11.42 1.91
CA PRO A 46 -0.98 -10.18 2.70
C PRO A 46 -1.69 -9.04 1.96
N ARG A 47 -1.83 -9.14 0.63
CA ARG A 47 -2.42 -8.08 -0.20
C ARG A 47 -1.74 -6.74 0.10
N SER A 48 -2.48 -5.63 0.20
CA SER A 48 -1.88 -4.31 0.44
C SER A 48 -1.31 -4.10 1.84
N SER A 49 -1.50 -5.00 2.81
CA SER A 49 -0.88 -4.83 4.14
C SER A 49 0.65 -4.89 4.08
N CYS A 50 1.19 -5.56 3.04
CA CYS A 50 2.64 -5.69 2.87
C CYS A 50 3.35 -4.45 2.33
N LYS A 51 2.63 -3.35 2.04
CA LYS A 51 3.26 -2.12 1.54
C LYS A 51 4.32 -1.57 2.49
N MET A 52 4.17 -1.77 3.80
CA MET A 52 5.20 -1.43 4.78
C MET A 52 6.52 -2.15 4.49
N ILE A 53 6.45 -3.46 4.22
CA ILE A 53 7.61 -4.30 3.90
C ILE A 53 8.20 -3.87 2.55
N GLN A 54 7.35 -3.64 1.55
CA GLN A 54 7.75 -3.14 0.23
C GLN A 54 8.41 -1.74 0.28
N ALA A 55 8.13 -0.94 1.31
CA ALA A 55 8.75 0.36 1.51
C ALA A 55 10.08 0.28 2.27
N LEU A 56 10.44 -0.86 2.89
CA LEU A 56 11.72 -1.00 3.59
C LEU A 56 12.92 -0.69 2.69
N PRO A 57 13.03 -1.22 1.45
CA PRO A 57 14.14 -0.90 0.57
C PRO A 57 14.29 0.59 0.24
N LEU A 58 13.20 1.36 0.25
CA LEU A 58 13.26 2.82 0.06
C LEU A 58 14.06 3.49 1.18
N ILE A 59 13.99 2.96 2.40
CA ILE A 59 14.70 3.48 3.57
C ILE A 59 16.09 2.84 3.69
N THR A 60 16.17 1.51 3.65
CA THR A 60 17.40 0.77 3.93
C THR A 60 18.47 0.93 2.85
N SER A 61 18.09 1.22 1.60
CA SER A 61 19.05 1.58 0.54
C SER A 61 19.66 2.98 0.73
N GLY A 62 19.08 3.82 1.59
CA GLY A 62 19.44 5.23 1.70
C GLY A 62 18.74 6.15 0.69
N ALA A 63 17.92 5.62 -0.23
CA ALA A 63 17.19 6.41 -1.21
C ALA A 63 16.30 7.49 -0.57
N ALA A 64 15.57 7.15 0.50
CA ALA A 64 14.73 8.11 1.22
C ALA A 64 15.54 9.33 1.73
N GLY A 65 16.74 9.08 2.28
CA GLY A 65 17.63 10.14 2.75
C GLY A 65 18.23 10.95 1.59
N ALA A 66 18.70 10.28 0.54
CA ALA A 66 19.30 10.91 -0.62
C ALA A 66 18.35 11.86 -1.37
N PHE A 67 17.05 11.55 -1.37
CA PHE A 67 15.99 12.36 -1.97
C PHE A 67 15.24 13.26 -0.97
N GLY A 68 15.68 13.31 0.29
CA GLY A 68 15.09 14.19 1.31
C GLY A 68 13.62 13.89 1.61
N LEU A 69 13.22 12.61 1.55
CA LEU A 69 11.83 12.22 1.77
C LEU A 69 11.36 12.54 3.19
N ARG A 70 10.15 13.07 3.28
CA ARG A 70 9.50 13.42 4.54
C ARG A 70 8.59 12.30 5.05
N GLN A 71 8.18 12.41 6.31
CA GLN A 71 7.30 11.42 6.95
C GLN A 71 5.96 11.23 6.21
N ASP A 72 5.39 12.28 5.62
CA ASP A 72 4.15 12.18 4.85
C ASP A 72 4.31 11.39 3.54
N GLN A 73 5.48 11.47 2.90
CA GLN A 73 5.82 10.66 1.73
C GLN A 73 6.06 9.19 2.12
N LEU A 74 6.76 8.94 3.23
CA LEU A 74 6.95 7.59 3.75
C LEU A 74 5.60 6.95 4.15
N ALA A 75 4.72 7.71 4.78
CA ALA A 75 3.35 7.27 5.08
C ALA A 75 2.57 6.93 3.80
N LEU A 76 2.69 7.72 2.73
CA LEU A 76 2.06 7.42 1.44
C LEU A 76 2.64 6.19 0.74
N ALA A 77 3.96 5.97 0.83
CA ALA A 77 4.60 4.76 0.29
C ALA A 77 4.05 3.48 0.92
N CYS A 78 3.64 3.59 2.18
CA CYS A 78 3.13 2.55 3.03
C CYS A 78 1.60 2.34 2.93
N ALA A 79 0.86 3.32 2.40
CA ALA A 79 -0.58 3.38 2.53
C ALA A 79 -1.36 2.78 1.34
N SER A 80 -2.64 2.51 1.61
CA SER A 80 -3.68 2.39 0.58
C SER A 80 -4.60 3.60 0.69
N HIS A 81 -4.10 4.78 0.32
CA HIS A 81 -4.78 6.05 0.58
C HIS A 81 -6.12 6.18 -0.17
N ASN A 82 -7.00 7.08 0.29
CA ASN A 82 -8.34 7.23 -0.28
C ASN A 82 -8.40 8.03 -1.59
N GLY A 83 -7.26 8.50 -2.10
CA GLY A 83 -7.22 9.35 -3.29
C GLY A 83 -7.76 10.77 -3.09
N ALA A 84 -8.00 11.20 -1.83
CA ALA A 84 -8.36 12.59 -1.51
C ALA A 84 -7.34 13.61 -2.03
N THR A 85 -7.75 14.87 -2.20
CA THR A 85 -6.89 16.00 -2.63
C THR A 85 -5.57 16.07 -1.86
N ILE A 86 -5.61 15.81 -0.55
CA ILE A 86 -4.44 15.84 0.33
C ILE A 86 -3.39 14.78 -0.07
N HIS A 87 -3.82 13.66 -0.63
CA HIS A 87 -2.94 12.59 -1.11
C HIS A 87 -2.45 12.89 -2.53
N THR A 88 -3.36 13.27 -3.44
CA THR A 88 -3.03 13.49 -4.86
C THR A 88 -2.05 14.65 -5.02
N HIS A 89 -2.24 15.76 -4.31
CA HIS A 89 -1.29 16.89 -4.31
C HIS A 89 0.11 16.49 -3.86
N ARG A 90 0.21 15.63 -2.83
CA ARG A 90 1.51 15.15 -2.34
C ARG A 90 2.20 14.22 -3.33
N VAL A 91 1.45 13.32 -3.96
CA VAL A 91 1.99 12.42 -4.99
C VAL A 91 2.45 13.23 -6.21
N GLN A 92 1.65 14.22 -6.65
CA GLN A 92 2.02 15.13 -7.74
C GLN A 92 3.30 15.90 -7.45
N ALA A 93 3.39 16.53 -6.27
CA ALA A 93 4.59 17.26 -5.85
C ALA A 93 5.81 16.33 -5.80
N TRP A 94 5.66 15.13 -5.24
CA TRP A 94 6.74 14.14 -5.18
C TRP A 94 7.21 13.70 -6.57
N LEU A 95 6.29 13.40 -7.49
CA LEU A 95 6.67 13.08 -8.88
C LEU A 95 7.38 14.26 -9.55
N THR A 96 6.91 15.49 -9.33
CA THR A 96 7.55 16.71 -9.85
C THR A 96 8.98 16.85 -9.35
N ASP A 97 9.23 16.63 -8.06
CA ASP A 97 10.57 16.66 -7.46
C ASP A 97 11.50 15.59 -8.05
N LEU A 98 10.93 14.47 -8.50
CA LEU A 98 11.66 13.42 -9.22
C LEU A 98 11.87 13.73 -10.70
N GLY A 99 11.25 14.78 -11.24
CA GLY A 99 11.22 15.08 -12.68
C GLY A 99 10.36 14.10 -13.48
N LEU A 100 9.33 13.53 -12.85
CA LEU A 100 8.42 12.52 -13.39
C LEU A 100 6.97 13.02 -13.40
N GLY A 101 6.08 12.28 -14.06
CA GLY A 101 4.65 12.59 -14.13
C GLY A 101 3.74 11.36 -13.96
N ASP A 102 2.44 11.57 -14.17
CA ASP A 102 1.42 10.52 -14.01
C ASP A 102 1.70 9.27 -14.85
N HIS A 103 2.28 9.43 -16.04
CA HIS A 103 2.62 8.35 -16.97
C HIS A 103 3.76 7.44 -16.49
N ASP A 104 4.55 7.87 -15.50
CA ASP A 104 5.61 7.06 -14.89
C ASP A 104 5.05 6.10 -13.83
N LEU A 105 3.81 6.31 -13.37
CA LEU A 105 3.13 5.37 -12.49
C LEU A 105 2.74 4.09 -13.26
N ARG A 106 2.62 2.98 -12.51
CA ARG A 106 2.25 1.64 -13.02
C ARG A 106 1.07 1.06 -12.23
N CYS A 107 0.21 1.94 -11.70
CA CYS A 107 -0.93 1.56 -10.86
C CYS A 107 -2.27 1.67 -11.59
N GLY A 108 -2.31 2.37 -12.73
CA GLY A 108 -3.53 2.58 -13.52
C GLY A 108 -4.47 3.60 -12.86
N PRO A 109 -5.42 4.15 -13.62
CA PRO A 109 -6.41 5.07 -13.10
C PRO A 109 -7.39 4.38 -12.14
N GLN A 110 -7.86 5.10 -11.12
CA GLN A 110 -8.86 4.61 -10.18
C GLN A 110 -9.68 5.79 -9.64
N MET A 111 -11.00 5.65 -9.56
CA MET A 111 -11.82 6.64 -8.85
C MET A 111 -11.41 6.71 -7.36
N PRO A 112 -11.19 7.91 -6.80
CA PRO A 112 -10.97 8.10 -5.37
C PRO A 112 -12.07 7.45 -4.53
N ARG A 113 -11.67 6.93 -3.36
CA ARG A 113 -12.60 6.49 -2.31
C ARG A 113 -13.08 7.66 -1.45
N ASP A 114 -12.31 8.74 -1.43
CA ASP A 114 -12.69 9.99 -0.82
C ASP A 114 -13.95 10.55 -1.50
N GLU A 115 -14.98 10.84 -0.71
CA GLU A 115 -16.31 11.17 -1.23
C GLU A 115 -16.33 12.53 -1.92
N ASP A 116 -15.62 13.52 -1.34
CA ASP A 116 -15.55 14.88 -1.85
C ASP A 116 -14.76 14.94 -3.14
N GLU A 117 -13.57 14.31 -3.20
CA GLU A 117 -12.79 14.23 -4.43
C GLU A 117 -13.57 13.49 -5.52
N ARG A 118 -14.21 12.38 -5.19
CA ARG A 118 -15.01 11.60 -6.14
C ARG A 118 -16.19 12.42 -6.69
N ALA A 119 -16.87 13.18 -5.84
CA ALA A 119 -17.97 14.06 -6.25
C ALA A 119 -17.47 15.21 -7.13
N SER A 120 -16.33 15.80 -6.76
CA SER A 120 -15.66 16.87 -7.51
C SER A 120 -15.29 16.43 -8.93
N LEU A 121 -14.64 15.27 -9.09
CA LEU A 121 -14.28 14.74 -10.40
C LEU A 121 -15.52 14.50 -11.28
N ARG A 122 -16.61 13.96 -10.71
CA ARG A 122 -17.87 13.74 -11.43
C ARG A 122 -18.53 15.04 -11.85
N ALA A 123 -18.55 16.05 -10.98
CA ALA A 123 -19.16 17.35 -11.28
C ALA A 123 -18.43 18.08 -12.42
N GLN A 124 -17.13 17.81 -12.57
CA GLN A 124 -16.28 18.41 -13.61
C GLN A 124 -16.15 17.53 -14.87
N ASP A 125 -16.80 16.36 -14.91
CA ASP A 125 -16.64 15.35 -15.98
C ASP A 125 -15.16 14.93 -16.21
N ILE A 126 -14.38 14.90 -15.13
CA ILE A 126 -12.96 14.51 -15.15
C ILE A 126 -12.84 13.02 -14.86
N THR A 127 -12.16 12.29 -15.74
CA THR A 127 -11.77 10.89 -15.51
C THR A 127 -10.53 10.84 -14.62
N PRO A 128 -10.46 9.94 -13.61
CA PRO A 128 -9.28 9.84 -12.75
C PRO A 128 -8.07 9.35 -13.54
N CYS A 129 -6.90 9.92 -13.26
CA CYS A 129 -5.60 9.41 -13.70
C CYS A 129 -4.89 8.56 -12.61
N GLN A 130 -3.62 8.20 -12.82
CA GLN A 130 -2.93 7.24 -11.95
C GLN A 130 -2.64 7.75 -10.54
N TRP A 131 -2.40 9.05 -10.32
CA TRP A 131 -2.17 9.54 -8.95
C TRP A 131 -3.40 9.45 -8.03
N HIS A 132 -4.61 9.32 -8.59
CA HIS A 132 -5.85 9.07 -7.83
C HIS A 132 -5.92 7.64 -7.29
N ASN A 133 -5.12 6.73 -7.85
CA ASN A 133 -5.03 5.35 -7.40
C ASN A 133 -4.50 5.26 -5.98
N ASN A 134 -5.09 4.40 -5.16
CA ASN A 134 -4.70 4.21 -3.78
C ASN A 134 -3.29 3.65 -3.59
N CYS A 135 -2.66 3.16 -4.66
CA CYS A 135 -1.28 2.69 -4.67
C CYS A 135 -0.29 3.74 -5.18
N SER A 136 -0.74 4.93 -5.61
CA SER A 136 0.15 5.90 -6.25
C SER A 136 1.28 6.37 -5.34
N GLY A 137 1.03 6.49 -4.03
CA GLY A 137 2.07 6.73 -3.02
C GLY A 137 3.16 5.65 -2.98
N LYS A 138 2.78 4.37 -2.95
CA LYS A 138 3.72 3.22 -3.06
C LYS A 138 4.53 3.29 -4.36
N HIS A 139 3.88 3.62 -5.48
CA HIS A 139 4.57 3.73 -6.76
C HIS A 139 5.53 4.93 -6.82
N ALA A 140 5.22 6.06 -6.19
CA ALA A 140 6.16 7.17 -6.03
C ALA A 140 7.40 6.76 -5.19
N GLY A 141 7.19 5.95 -4.15
CA GLY A 141 8.28 5.30 -3.41
C GLY A 141 9.13 4.39 -4.30
N PHE A 142 8.50 3.52 -5.10
CA PHE A 142 9.21 2.66 -6.06
C PHE A 142 9.98 3.45 -7.10
N LEU A 143 9.44 4.54 -7.63
CA LEU A 143 10.13 5.42 -8.57
C LEU A 143 11.34 6.12 -7.93
N THR A 144 11.22 6.53 -6.66
CA THR A 144 12.35 7.10 -5.91
C THR A 144 13.47 6.07 -5.75
N LEU A 145 13.13 4.86 -5.30
CA LEU A 145 14.09 3.76 -5.19
C LEU A 145 14.70 3.42 -6.54
N ASN A 146 13.88 3.33 -7.60
CA ASN A 146 14.34 3.04 -8.95
C ASN A 146 15.39 4.05 -9.43
N LYS A 147 15.12 5.35 -9.23
CA LYS A 147 16.05 6.44 -9.59
C LYS A 147 17.35 6.34 -8.81
N HIS A 148 17.29 5.92 -7.55
CA HIS A 148 18.48 5.69 -6.72
C HIS A 148 19.31 4.50 -7.20
N LEU A 149 18.66 3.40 -7.58
CA LEU A 149 19.32 2.17 -8.05
C LEU A 149 19.78 2.24 -9.51
N GLY A 150 19.33 3.25 -10.28
CA GLY A 150 19.65 3.38 -11.71
C GLY A 150 18.93 2.36 -12.60
N GLY A 151 17.72 1.93 -12.23
CA GLY A 151 16.93 0.96 -12.99
C GLY A 151 16.15 1.56 -14.16
N GLY A 152 15.43 0.69 -14.89
CA GLY A 152 14.66 1.04 -16.09
C GLY A 152 13.22 1.49 -15.79
N ALA A 153 12.45 1.81 -16.84
CA ALA A 153 11.09 2.33 -16.70
C ALA A 153 10.07 1.28 -16.20
N ASP A 154 10.39 -0.01 -16.32
CA ASP A 154 9.48 -1.12 -16.02
C ASP A 154 9.68 -1.69 -14.61
N TYR A 155 9.74 -0.79 -13.62
CA TYR A 155 10.00 -1.13 -12.22
C TYR A 155 8.97 -2.04 -11.54
N HIS A 156 7.86 -2.32 -12.22
CA HIS A 156 6.79 -3.20 -11.77
C HIS A 156 7.02 -4.67 -12.17
N GLN A 157 7.98 -4.93 -13.06
CA GLN A 157 8.31 -6.29 -13.51
C GLN A 157 9.07 -7.07 -12.42
N PRO A 158 8.79 -8.36 -12.20
CA PRO A 158 9.35 -9.12 -11.08
C PRO A 158 10.88 -9.19 -11.04
N ASP A 159 11.53 -9.19 -12.21
CA ASP A 159 12.99 -9.23 -12.38
C ASP A 159 13.67 -7.87 -12.22
N HIS A 160 12.89 -6.79 -12.13
CA HIS A 160 13.42 -5.45 -11.95
C HIS A 160 14.02 -5.25 -10.54
N LEU A 161 15.10 -4.46 -10.44
CA LEU A 161 15.84 -4.17 -9.19
C LEU A 161 14.94 -3.79 -8.00
N VAL A 162 13.92 -2.95 -8.24
CA VAL A 162 12.92 -2.57 -7.23
C VAL A 162 12.12 -3.78 -6.71
N GLN A 163 11.63 -4.66 -7.59
CA GLN A 163 10.85 -5.83 -7.17
C GLN A 163 11.74 -6.88 -6.50
N GLN A 164 12.97 -7.07 -6.98
CA GLN A 164 13.97 -7.91 -6.32
C GLN A 164 14.29 -7.40 -4.92
N ALA A 165 14.50 -6.10 -4.74
CA ALA A 165 14.74 -5.52 -3.41
C ALA A 165 13.51 -5.67 -2.48
N CYS A 166 12.30 -5.57 -3.02
CA CYS A 166 11.08 -5.87 -2.25
C CYS A 166 11.04 -7.33 -1.83
N LEU A 167 11.35 -8.27 -2.73
CA LEU A 167 11.38 -9.70 -2.44
C LEU A 167 12.41 -10.03 -1.36
N THR A 168 13.63 -9.50 -1.48
CA THR A 168 14.67 -9.61 -0.43
C THR A 168 14.15 -9.09 0.91
N ALA A 169 13.46 -7.95 0.93
CA ALA A 169 12.87 -7.41 2.15
C ALA A 169 11.72 -8.25 2.72
N PHE A 170 11.18 -9.24 2.00
CA PHE A 170 10.25 -10.22 2.56
C PHE A 170 10.94 -11.50 3.04
N GLU A 171 12.04 -11.89 2.40
CA GLU A 171 12.72 -13.15 2.66
C GLU A 171 13.75 -13.04 3.81
N ASP A 172 14.38 -11.86 3.95
CA ASP A 172 15.53 -11.65 4.83
C ASP A 172 15.22 -10.87 6.12
N THR A 173 13.96 -10.46 6.34
CA THR A 173 13.52 -9.79 7.59
C THR A 173 12.54 -10.62 8.40
#